data_AF-A0A2T2RWD8-F1
#
_entry.id   AF-A0A2T2RWD8-F1
#
_cell.length_a   1.000
_cell.length_b   1.000
_cell.length_c   1.000
_cell.angle_alpha   90.00
_cell.angle_beta   90.00
_cell.angle_gamma   90.00
#
_symmetry.space_group_name_H-M   'P 1'
#
loop_
_entity.id
_entity.type
_entity.pdbx_description
1 polymer ?
#
loop_
_entity_poly.entity_id
_entity_poly.type
_entity_poly.pdbx_seq_one_letter_code
_entity_poly.pdbx_strand_id
1 'polypeptide(L)' 'MHYNFCYIYGLVEPLGGGTFFYEFCHFNSDCLELYLEKFPQKYQNEIHIIQL' A
#
# COMPACT_ATOMS: atom_id res chain seq x y z
N MET A 1 -6.66 20.51 -20.43
CA MET A 1 -6.59 20.18 -18.99
C MET A 1 -6.13 18.74 -18.88
N HIS A 2 -4.97 18.48 -18.29
CA HIS A 2 -4.50 17.10 -18.05
C HIS A 2 -5.08 16.65 -16.71
N TYR A 3 -5.97 15.67 -16.72
CA TYR A 3 -6.41 15.03 -15.48
C TYR A 3 -5.34 14.01 -15.09
N ASN A 4 -4.69 14.24 -13.94
CA ASN A 4 -3.83 13.24 -13.33
C ASN A 4 -4.72 12.33 -12.50
N PHE A 5 -4.81 11.06 -12.90
CA PHE A 5 -5.47 10.04 -12.12
C PHE A 5 -4.43 9.40 -11.19
N CYS A 6 -4.72 9.39 -9.88
CA CYS A 6 -3.92 8.71 -8.89
C CYS A 6 -4.74 7.56 -8.28
N TYR A 7 -4.08 6.44 -8.03
CA TYR A 7 -4.63 5.27 -7.38
C TYR A 7 -4.00 5.12 -6.00
N ILE A 8 -4.85 4.92 -4.99
CA ILE A 8 -4.42 4.72 -3.60
C ILE A 8 -4.35 3.22 -3.33
N TYR A 9 -3.18 2.77 -2.90
CA TYR A 9 -2.95 1.44 -2.35
C TYR A 9 -2.88 1.58 -0.83
N GLY A 10 -3.62 0.73 -0.11
CA GLY A 10 -3.84 0.91 1.32
C GLY A 10 -3.99 -0.39 2.11
N LEU A 11 -3.42 -0.41 3.31
CA LEU A 11 -3.61 -1.42 4.34
C LEU A 11 -4.16 -0.73 5.58
N VAL A 12 -5.16 -1.35 6.18
CA VAL A 12 -5.76 -0.93 7.45
C VAL A 12 -5.64 -2.08 8.42
N GLU A 13 -5.01 -1.82 9.54
CA GLU A 13 -5.00 -2.74 10.67
C GLU A 13 -6.39 -2.69 11.33
N PRO A 14 -7.16 -3.80 11.34
CA PRO A 14 -8.56 -3.78 11.69
C PRO A 14 -8.83 -3.50 13.19
N LEU A 15 -7.86 -3.77 14.06
CA LEU A 15 -8.04 -3.68 15.51
C LEU A 15 -7.34 -2.45 16.12
N GLY A 16 -6.06 -2.23 15.80
CA GLY A 16 -5.28 -1.12 16.32
C GLY A 16 -5.47 0.21 15.57
N GLY A 17 -6.14 0.20 14.42
CA GLY A 17 -6.39 1.41 13.62
C GLY A 17 -5.15 1.93 12.88
N GLY A 18 -4.06 1.17 12.87
CA GLY A 18 -2.89 1.45 12.04
C GLY A 18 -3.27 1.53 10.55
N THR A 19 -2.66 2.46 9.84
CA THR A 19 -2.87 2.62 8.39
C THR A 19 -1.55 2.81 7.65
N PHE A 20 -1.53 2.33 6.41
CA PHE A 20 -0.40 2.47 5.51
C PHE A 20 -0.92 2.69 4.09
N PHE A 21 -0.60 3.84 3.50
CA PHE A 21 -1.10 4.25 2.19
C PHE A 21 0.01 4.79 1.30
N TYR A 22 -0.09 4.50 0.00
CA TYR A 22 0.72 5.12 -1.06
C TYR A 22 -0.13 5.44 -2.28
N GLU A 23 0.25 6.49 -2.99
CA GLU A 23 -0.35 6.90 -4.25
C GLU A 23 0.54 6.53 -5.43
N PHE A 24 -0.07 5.99 -6.48
CA PHE A 24 0.60 5.64 -7.73
C PHE A 24 -0.19 6.17 -8.93
N CYS A 25 0.50 6.42 -10.05
CA CYS A 25 -0.14 6.91 -11.28
C CYS A 25 -0.92 5.82 -12.04
N HIS A 26 -0.76 4.55 -11.67
CA HIS A 26 -1.35 3.42 -12.39
C HIS A 26 -1.98 2.41 -11.40
N PHE A 27 -3.00 1.70 -11.87
CA PHE A 27 -3.58 0.56 -11.17
C PHE A 27 -3.15 -0.73 -11.86
N ASN A 28 -1.98 -1.24 -11.48
CA ASN A 28 -1.40 -2.46 -12.04
C ASN A 28 -0.60 -3.25 -10.99
N SER A 29 -0.14 -4.43 -11.39
CA SER A 29 0.67 -5.33 -10.56
C SER A 29 1.99 -4.70 -10.13
N ASP A 30 2.64 -3.92 -11.01
CA ASP A 30 3.93 -3.31 -10.71
C ASP A 30 3.82 -2.31 -9.56
N CYS A 31 2.74 -1.51 -9.53
CA CYS A 31 2.47 -0.60 -8.42
C CYS A 31 2.11 -1.36 -7.13
N LEU A 32 1.41 -2.50 -7.23
CA LEU A 32 1.11 -3.36 -6.08
C LEU A 32 2.39 -3.97 -5.48
N GLU A 33 3.30 -4.46 -6.32
CA GLU A 33 4.58 -5.03 -5.89
C GLU A 33 5.43 -3.98 -5.17
N LEU A 34 5.61 -2.80 -5.78
CA LEU A 34 6.31 -1.68 -5.16
C LEU A 34 5.68 -1.24 -3.82
N TYR A 35 4.35 -1.29 -3.73
CA TYR A 35 3.65 -1.00 -2.48
C TYR A 35 3.95 -2.06 -1.40
N LEU A 36 3.87 -3.35 -1.76
CA LEU A 36 4.12 -4.46 -0.85
C LEU A 36 5.58 -4.52 -0.39
N GLU A 37 6.55 -4.13 -1.23
CA GLU A 37 7.96 -4.01 -0.84
C GLU A 37 8.20 -2.92 0.23
N LYS A 38 7.44 -1.83 0.20
CA LYS A 38 7.57 -0.71 1.15
C LYS A 38 7.01 -1.03 2.53
N PHE A 39 6.00 -1.90 2.60
CA PHE A 39 5.32 -2.23 3.85
C PHE A 39 6.23 -2.85 4.92
N PRO A 40 6.98 -3.95 4.65
CA PRO A 40 7.86 -4.56 5.66
C PRO A 40 9.04 -3.67 6.01
N GLN A 41 9.44 -2.72 5.16
CA GLN A 41 10.49 -1.74 5.48
C GLN A 41 10.07 -0.81 6.62
N LYS A 42 8.77 -0.50 6.75
CA LYS A 42 8.25 0.31 7.86
C LYS A 42 8.03 -0.51 9.13
N TYR A 43 7.65 -1.77 9.00
CA TYR A 43 7.27 -2.66 10.10
C TYR A 43 8.18 -3.89 10.15
N GLN A 44 9.49 -3.67 10.28
CA GLN A 44 10.54 -4.69 10.09
C GLN A 44 10.53 -5.82 11.12
N ASN A 45 9.94 -5.60 12.29
CA ASN A 45 9.94 -6.53 13.42
C ASN A 45 8.60 -7.27 13.59
N GLU A 46 7.75 -7.24 12.58
CA GLU A 46 6.39 -7.79 12.61
C GLU A 46 6.21 -8.82 11.50
N ILE A 47 5.42 -9.86 11.78
CA ILE A 47 4.96 -10.80 10.76
C ILE A 47 3.64 -10.28 10.21
N HIS A 48 3.64 -9.98 8.92
CA HIS A 48 2.49 -9.42 8.22
C HIS A 48 1.69 -10.51 7.51
N ILE A 49 0.43 -10.69 7.90
CA ILE A 49 -0.53 -11.52 7.16
C ILE A 49 -1.43 -10.58 6.35
N ILE A 50 -1.26 -10.59 5.03
CA ILE A 50 -2.02 -9.74 4.10
C ILE A 50 -3.04 -10.62 3.36
N GLN A 51 -4.31 -10.21 3.38
CA GLN A 51 -5.38 -10.83 2.60
C GLN A 51 -5.79 -9.88 1.48
N LEU A 52 -5.65 -10.33 0.23
CA LEU A 52 -5.97 -9.59 -1.00
C LEU A 52 -7.30 -10.06 -1.58
#